data_AF-A0A533W4Z2-F1
#
_entry.id   AF-A0A533W4Z2-F1
#
_cell.length_a   1.000
_cell.length_b   1.000
_cell.length_c   1.000
_cell.angle_alpha   90.00
_cell.angle_beta   90.00
_cell.angle_gamma   90.00
#
_symmetry.space_group_name_H-M   'P 1'
#
loop_
_entity.id
_entity.type
_entity.pdbx_description
1 polymer ?
#
loop_
_entity_poly.entity_id
_entity_poly.type
_entity_poly.pdbx_seq_one_letter_code
_entity_poly.pdbx_strand_id
1 'polypeptide(L)' 'MFSKILVPVDGSDNSFRALDNAIFLAKSTGASVTAIHVIENPPTVYV' A
#
# COMPACT_ATOMS: atom_id res chain seq x y z
N MET A 1 -12.22 2.41 15.55
CA MET A 1 -12.34 1.59 14.32
C MET A 1 -11.61 2.31 13.20
N PHE A 2 -10.88 1.59 12.34
CA PHE A 2 -10.13 2.21 11.24
C PHE A 2 -11.09 2.71 10.15
N SER A 3 -10.87 3.92 9.64
CA SER A 3 -11.66 4.53 8.57
C SER A 3 -10.87 4.74 7.28
N LYS A 4 -9.53 4.74 7.35
CA LYS A 4 -8.62 4.87 6.21
C LYS A 4 -7.45 3.92 6.39
N ILE A 5 -7.16 3.12 5.37
CA ILE A 5 -6.06 2.15 5.36
C ILE A 5 -5.13 2.51 4.20
N LEU A 6 -3.86 2.77 4.50
CA LEU A 6 -2.81 2.99 3.49
C LEU A 6 -2.00 1.70 3.34
N VAL A 7 -1.84 1.21 2.12
CA VAL A 7 -1.12 -0.04 1.83
C VAL A 7 0.04 0.24 0.88
N PRO A 8 1.28 0.12 1.35
CA PRO A 8 2.44 0.11 0.47
C PRO A 8 2.44 -1.14 -0.41
N VAL A 9 2.62 -0.96 -1.71
CA VAL A 9 2.83 -2.03 -2.68
C VAL A 9 4.17 -1.84 -3.37
N ASP A 10 5.00 -2.88 -3.42
CA ASP A 10 6.33 -2.86 -4.06
C ASP A 10 6.41 -3.79 -5.29
N GLY A 11 5.30 -4.45 -5.63
CA GLY A 11 5.19 -5.40 -6.73
C GLY A 11 5.50 -6.85 -6.34
N SER A 12 5.94 -7.10 -5.09
CA SER A 12 6.11 -8.47 -4.58
C SER A 12 4.77 -9.13 -4.26
N ASP A 13 4.72 -10.47 -4.31
CA ASP A 13 3.56 -11.25 -3.89
C ASP A 13 3.16 -11.01 -2.43
N ASN A 14 4.13 -10.66 -1.57
CA ASN A 14 3.85 -10.31 -0.17
C ASN A 14 3.05 -9.02 -0.09
N SER A 15 3.42 -8.01 -0.90
CA SER A 15 2.74 -6.73 -0.92
C SER A 15 1.31 -6.82 -1.46
N PHE A 16 1.07 -7.67 -2.46
CA PHE A 16 -0.28 -7.94 -2.95
C PHE A 16 -1.14 -8.70 -1.93
N ARG A 17 -0.56 -9.69 -1.23
CA ARG A 17 -1.26 -10.34 -0.10
C ARG A 17 -1.61 -9.34 1.02
N ALA A 18 -0.75 -8.36 1.29
CA ALA A 18 -1.07 -7.30 2.25
C ALA A 18 -2.25 -6.43 1.77
N LEU A 19 -2.31 -6.11 0.48
CA LEU A 19 -3.44 -5.40 -0.13
C LEU A 19 -4.75 -6.18 -0.04
N ASP A 20 -4.73 -7.49 -0.30
CA ASP A 20 -5.92 -8.35 -0.17
C ASP A 20 -6.48 -8.33 1.26
N ASN A 21 -5.60 -8.43 2.26
CA ASN A 21 -5.98 -8.35 3.66
C ASN A 21 -6.52 -6.96 4.04
N ALA A 22 -5.94 -5.88 3.52
CA ALA A 22 -6.44 -4.53 3.74
C ALA A 22 -7.84 -4.35 3.14
N ILE A 23 -8.11 -4.90 1.96
CA ILE A 23 -9.44 -4.90 1.34
C ILE A 23 -10.44 -5.69 2.19
N PHE A 24 -10.05 -6.86 2.71
CA PHE A 24 -10.88 -7.64 3.61
C PHE A 24 -11.27 -6.85 4.87
N LEU A 25 -10.28 -6.20 5.51
CA LEU A 25 -10.52 -5.35 6.68
C LEU A 25 -11.44 -4.17 6.32
N ALA A 26 -11.17 -3.47 5.22
CA ALA A 26 -11.98 -2.33 4.79
C ALA A 26 -13.44 -2.69 4.55
N LYS A 27 -13.72 -3.87 3.97
CA LYS A 27 -15.10 -4.37 3.80
C LYS A 27 -15.80 -4.58 5.14
N SER A 28 -15.09 -5.12 6.13
CA SER A 28 -15.64 -5.36 7.47
C SER A 28 -15.84 -4.06 8.27
N THR A 29 -15.05 -3.02 7.99
CA THR A 29 -15.05 -1.79 8.79
C THR A 29 -15.67 -0.57 8.12
N GLY A 30 -16.02 -0.66 6.83
CA GLY A 30 -16.40 0.50 6.02
C GLY A 30 -15.26 1.49 5.77
N ALA A 31 -13.99 1.04 5.92
CA ALA A 31 -12.83 1.90 5.66
C ALA A 31 -12.58 2.07 4.16
N SER A 32 -11.90 3.16 3.79
CA SER A 32 -11.31 3.31 2.46
C SER A 32 -9.90 2.74 2.41
N VAL A 33 -9.51 2.13 1.28
CA VAL A 33 -8.14 1.66 1.04
C VAL A 33 -7.46 2.55 0.00
N THR A 34 -6.24 3.00 0.31
CA THR A 34 -5.34 3.67 -0.64
C THR A 34 -4.10 2.80 -0.81
N ALA A 35 -3.84 2.32 -2.04
CA ALA A 35 -2.57 1.68 -2.36
C ALA A 35 -1.54 2.74 -2.79
N ILE A 36 -0.28 2.56 -2.38
CA ILE A 36 0.82 3.44 -2.78
C ILE A 36 2.03 2.63 -3.21
N HIS A 37 2.60 2.96 -4.36
CA HIS A 37 3.89 2.47 -4.81
C HIS A 37 4.88 3.63 -4.82
N VAL A 38 6.06 3.43 -4.24
CA VAL A 38 7.12 4.43 -4.21
C VAL A 38 8.18 4.03 -5.23
N ILE A 39 8.43 4.91 -6.19
CA ILE A 39 9.57 4.80 -7.09
C ILE A 39 10.71 5.58 -6.48
N GLU A 40 11.84 4.91 -6.22
CA GLU A 40 13.05 5.59 -5.82
C GLU A 40 13.60 6.36 -7.03
N ASN A 41 13.82 7.67 -6.86
CA ASN A 41 14.48 8.50 -7.87
C ASN A 41 15.90 8.81 -7.39
N PRO A 42 16.88 7.93 -7.68
CA PRO A 42 18.26 8.17 -7.27
C PRO A 42 18.80 9.44 -7.94
N PRO A 43 19.72 10.16 -7.29
CA PRO A 43 20.34 11.34 -7.89
C PRO A 43 21.03 10.97 -9.21
N THR A 44 20.79 11.77 -10.25
CA THR A 44 21.42 11.60 -11.57
C THR A 44 22.89 11.99 -11.59
N VAL A 45 23.37 12.67 -10.54
CA VAL A 45 24.77 13.02 -10.33
C VAL A 45 25.13 12.68 -8.89
N TYR A 46 26.12 11.82 -8.70
CA TYR A 46 26.84 11.69 -7.44
C TYR A 46 27.91 12.78 -7.43
N VAL A 47 27.68 13.87 -6.69
CA VAL A 47 28.73 14.82 -6.31
C VAL A 47 29.48 14.34 -5.08
#